data_AF-A0A382ZAF1-F1
#
_entry.id   AF-A0A382ZAF1-F1
#
_cell.length_a   1.000
_cell.length_b   1.000
_cell.length_c   1.000
_cell.angle_alpha   90.00
_cell.angle_beta   90.00
_cell.angle_gamma   90.00
#
_symmetry.space_group_name_H-M   'P 1'
#
loop_
_entity.id
_entity.type
_entity.pdbx_description
1 polymer ?
#
loop_
_entity_poly.entity_id
_entity_poly.type
_entity_poly.pdbx_seq_one_letter_code
_entity_poly.pdbx_strand_id
1 'polypeptide(L)'
;TCRIEELSYTAPLYIKVELLSQAPGPSQGERKIQELFIGDMPIMTQKGTFIINGAERVVVSQLVRSPGVYFTSNPDPNTERELTSANLIPYRGAWIEFETSPKNIISVKIDRKRKSPATLILSCLGYSQAQIIKIFKDVDKDNSYIQPTLERDPNVGDEEKSLIELYKRLRPGEPPSVESARTLLNNLFFDKRRYDLGKVGRYKINRRLDINSSGPNQRTLSKEDVVTMMKKLIEINNGLDKSDDIDHLGNRRVRSVG
;
A
#
# COMPACT_ATOMS: atom_id res chain seq x y z
N THR A 1 -14.06 -42.58 4.36
CA THR A 1 -13.72 -41.31 5.05
C THR A 1 -12.69 -40.59 4.21
N CYS A 2 -12.70 -39.25 4.14
CA CYS A 2 -11.84 -38.48 3.21
C CYS A 2 -10.35 -38.87 3.24
N ARG A 3 -9.83 -39.37 4.37
CA ARG A 3 -8.46 -39.91 4.50
C ARG A 3 -8.19 -41.16 3.66
N ILE A 4 -9.14 -42.10 3.65
CA ILE A 4 -9.03 -43.38 2.94
C ILE A 4 -9.25 -43.17 1.44
N GLU A 5 -10.13 -42.25 1.08
CA GLU A 5 -10.52 -41.97 -0.31
C GLU A 5 -9.62 -40.92 -0.98
N GLU A 6 -8.57 -40.45 -0.31
CA GLU A 6 -7.66 -39.40 -0.80
C GLU A 6 -8.37 -38.09 -1.21
N LEU A 7 -9.51 -37.79 -0.57
CA LEU A 7 -10.31 -36.59 -0.82
C LEU A 7 -10.00 -35.47 0.17
N SER A 8 -10.34 -34.23 -0.20
CA SER A 8 -10.31 -33.09 0.72
C SER A 8 -11.59 -33.05 1.55
N TYR A 9 -11.48 -32.73 2.84
CA TYR A 9 -12.65 -32.54 3.72
C TYR A 9 -13.16 -31.11 3.58
N THR A 10 -14.21 -30.95 2.78
CA THR A 10 -14.78 -29.66 2.40
C THR A 10 -16.28 -29.61 2.66
N ALA A 11 -16.84 -28.41 2.66
CA ALA A 11 -18.28 -28.18 2.58
C ALA A 11 -18.59 -27.23 1.41
N PRO A 12 -19.69 -27.46 0.68
CA PRO A 12 -20.07 -26.61 -0.43
C PRO A 12 -20.53 -25.24 0.07
N LEU A 13 -20.01 -24.17 -0.53
CA LEU A 13 -20.41 -22.80 -0.27
C LEU A 13 -21.46 -22.36 -1.28
N TYR A 14 -22.67 -22.12 -0.79
CA TYR A 14 -23.75 -21.51 -1.55
C TYR A 14 -23.94 -20.06 -1.12
N ILE A 15 -24.17 -19.18 -2.10
CA ILE A 15 -24.49 -17.77 -1.84
C ILE A 15 -25.80 -17.44 -2.54
N LYS A 16 -26.72 -16.84 -1.78
CA LYS A 16 -27.97 -16.30 -2.29
C LYS A 16 -27.70 -14.94 -2.94
N VAL A 17 -27.93 -14.85 -4.25
CA VAL A 17 -27.77 -13.62 -5.02
C VAL A 17 -29.12 -13.12 -5.51
N GLU A 18 -29.26 -11.80 -5.64
CA GLU A 18 -30.42 -11.14 -6.23
C GLU A 18 -29.97 -10.37 -7.47
N LEU A 19 -30.58 -10.68 -8.62
CA LEU A 19 -30.42 -9.94 -9.85
C LEU A 19 -31.63 -9.03 -10.06
N LEU A 20 -31.38 -7.71 -10.09
CA LEU A 20 -32.38 -6.70 -10.43
C LEU A 20 -32.16 -6.24 -11.87
N SER A 21 -33.13 -6.51 -12.75
CA SER A 21 -33.08 -6.05 -14.13
C SER A 21 -33.45 -4.55 -14.24
N GLN A 22 -32.51 -3.74 -14.72
CA GLN A 22 -32.71 -2.30 -14.97
C GLN A 22 -32.86 -1.95 -16.46
N ALA A 23 -32.82 -2.95 -17.35
CA ALA A 23 -32.91 -2.72 -18.79
C ALA A 23 -34.32 -2.20 -19.16
N PRO A 24 -34.43 -1.20 -20.06
CA PRO A 24 -35.72 -0.74 -20.56
C PRO A 24 -36.39 -1.85 -21.38
N GLY A 25 -37.60 -2.25 -21.00
CA GLY A 25 -38.33 -3.36 -21.61
C GLY A 25 -39.31 -4.03 -20.64
N PRO A 26 -39.99 -5.12 -21.05
CA PRO A 26 -40.99 -5.81 -20.23
C PRO A 26 -40.42 -6.47 -18.97
N SER A 27 -39.10 -6.68 -18.91
CA SER A 27 -38.39 -7.24 -17.76
C SER A 27 -37.79 -6.16 -16.84
N GLN A 28 -38.15 -4.88 -17.01
CA GLN A 28 -37.67 -3.80 -16.16
C GLN A 28 -38.26 -3.95 -14.74
N GLY A 29 -37.39 -3.98 -13.73
CA GLY A 29 -37.80 -4.16 -12.33
C GLY A 29 -37.99 -5.62 -11.90
N GLU A 30 -37.78 -6.59 -12.80
CA GLU A 30 -37.82 -8.00 -12.45
C GLU A 30 -36.68 -8.34 -11.47
N ARG A 31 -37.02 -9.02 -10.37
CA ARG A 31 -36.07 -9.49 -9.34
C ARG A 31 -35.98 -11.00 -9.40
N LYS A 32 -34.78 -11.52 -9.68
CA LYS A 32 -34.50 -12.96 -9.66
C LYS A 32 -33.58 -13.26 -8.51
N ILE A 33 -34.07 -14.07 -7.57
CA ILE A 33 -33.29 -14.55 -6.44
C ILE A 33 -32.88 -15.98 -6.77
N GLN A 34 -31.57 -16.25 -6.74
CA GLN A 34 -31.03 -17.56 -7.00
C GLN A 34 -29.95 -17.89 -5.97
N GLU A 35 -29.90 -19.16 -5.57
CA GLU A 35 -28.79 -19.69 -4.80
C GLU A 35 -27.75 -20.26 -5.76
N LEU A 36 -26.54 -19.70 -5.71
CA LEU A 36 -25.42 -20.09 -6.57
C LEU A 36 -24.37 -20.83 -5.76
N PHE A 37 -23.91 -21.94 -6.30
CA PHE A 37 -22.71 -22.63 -5.81
C PHE A 37 -21.46 -21.84 -6.22
N ILE A 38 -20.63 -21.50 -5.24
CA ILE A 38 -19.37 -20.75 -5.45
C ILE A 38 -18.16 -21.69 -5.48
N GLY A 39 -18.23 -22.80 -4.76
CA GLY A 39 -17.14 -23.76 -4.65
C GLY A 39 -17.14 -24.47 -3.30
N ASP A 40 -16.22 -25.41 -3.15
CA ASP A 40 -16.02 -26.15 -1.92
C ASP A 40 -14.97 -25.49 -1.03
N MET A 41 -15.31 -25.28 0.25
CA MET A 41 -14.42 -24.68 1.24
C MET A 41 -13.89 -25.76 2.19
N PRO A 42 -12.56 -25.90 2.37
CA PRO A 42 -12.00 -26.80 3.37
C PRO A 42 -12.49 -26.47 4.78
N ILE A 43 -12.94 -27.49 5.51
CA ILE A 43 -13.48 -27.33 6.87
C ILE A 43 -12.45 -27.81 7.88
N MET A 44 -12.30 -27.04 8.96
CA MET A 44 -11.44 -27.38 10.07
C MET A 44 -12.06 -28.51 10.88
N THR A 45 -11.26 -29.53 11.20
CA THR A 45 -11.67 -30.61 12.11
C THR A 45 -11.75 -30.10 13.55
N GLN A 46 -12.37 -30.88 14.44
CA GLN A 46 -12.41 -30.58 15.88
C GLN A 46 -11.02 -30.47 16.53
N LYS A 47 -9.96 -31.00 15.89
CA LYS A 47 -8.57 -30.94 16.37
C LYS A 47 -7.82 -29.68 15.89
N GLY A 48 -8.45 -28.82 15.08
CA GLY A 48 -7.76 -27.66 14.49
C GLY A 48 -6.94 -27.98 13.23
N THR A 49 -7.17 -29.13 12.59
CA THR A 49 -6.48 -29.58 11.37
C THR A 49 -7.41 -29.50 10.15
N PHE A 50 -6.84 -29.62 8.95
CA PHE A 50 -7.57 -29.74 7.69
C PHE A 50 -7.18 -31.05 6.99
N ILE A 51 -8.11 -31.68 6.29
CA ILE A 51 -7.80 -32.85 5.44
C ILE A 51 -7.79 -32.36 4.00
N ILE A 52 -6.62 -32.39 3.35
CA ILE A 52 -6.43 -31.97 1.97
C ILE A 52 -5.84 -33.14 1.19
N ASN A 53 -6.59 -33.66 0.22
CA ASN A 53 -6.25 -34.83 -0.58
C ASN A 53 -5.84 -36.02 0.30
N GLY A 54 -6.68 -36.38 1.26
CA GLY A 54 -6.45 -37.45 2.23
C GLY A 54 -5.46 -37.15 3.35
N ALA A 55 -4.58 -36.17 3.18
CA ALA A 55 -3.54 -35.83 4.15
C ALA A 55 -4.02 -34.81 5.20
N GLU A 56 -3.71 -35.06 6.47
CA GLU A 56 -3.97 -34.13 7.57
C GLU A 56 -2.91 -33.03 7.62
N ARG A 57 -3.36 -31.76 7.61
CA ARG A 57 -2.52 -30.57 7.56
C ARG A 57 -2.89 -29.58 8.66
N VAL A 58 -1.92 -28.80 9.10
CA VAL A 58 -2.11 -27.69 10.04
C VAL A 58 -1.72 -26.40 9.34
N VAL A 59 -2.51 -25.35 9.52
CA VAL A 59 -2.16 -23.99 9.07
C VAL A 59 -1.42 -23.29 10.21
N VAL A 60 -0.12 -23.08 10.02
CA VAL A 60 0.72 -22.40 11.01
C VAL A 60 0.40 -20.90 11.00
N SER A 61 0.15 -20.34 12.18
CA SER A 61 -0.05 -18.89 12.31
C SER A 61 1.23 -18.14 11.96
N GLN A 62 1.11 -17.10 11.14
CA GLN A 62 2.25 -16.32 10.68
C GLN A 62 2.39 -15.02 11.47
N LEU A 63 3.60 -14.67 11.85
CA LEU A 63 3.91 -13.37 12.41
C LEU A 63 4.31 -12.41 11.28
N VAL A 64 3.37 -11.54 10.88
CA VAL A 64 3.58 -10.59 9.77
C VAL A 64 3.69 -9.16 10.29
N ARG A 65 4.27 -8.25 9.50
CA ARG A 65 4.26 -6.82 9.84
C ARG A 65 2.82 -6.32 9.93
N SER A 66 2.54 -5.57 10.98
CA SER A 66 1.24 -4.90 11.12
C SER A 66 1.13 -3.73 10.13
N PRO A 67 -0.09 -3.35 9.70
CA PRO A 67 -0.26 -2.19 8.84
C PRO A 67 0.25 -0.92 9.53
N GLY A 68 0.87 -0.02 8.80
CA GLY A 68 1.49 1.19 9.35
C GLY A 68 2.59 1.75 8.46
N VAL A 69 3.28 2.76 8.95
CA VAL A 69 4.51 3.31 8.35
C VAL A 69 5.69 2.93 9.23
N TYR A 70 6.79 2.54 8.61
CA TYR A 70 8.02 2.10 9.30
C TYR A 70 9.22 2.77 8.67
N PHE A 71 10.06 3.38 9.50
CA PHE A 71 11.32 3.97 9.09
C PHE A 71 12.47 3.06 9.52
N THR A 72 13.36 2.74 8.61
CA THR A 72 14.56 1.93 8.92
C THR A 72 15.78 2.67 8.40
N SER A 73 16.79 2.82 9.24
CA SER A 73 18.08 3.40 8.88
C SER A 73 19.11 2.28 8.88
N ASN A 74 19.85 2.14 7.79
CA ASN A 74 20.96 1.21 7.70
C ASN A 74 22.19 1.94 7.14
N PRO A 75 23.39 1.69 7.68
CA PRO A 75 24.61 2.26 7.13
C PRO A 75 24.87 1.69 5.73
N ASP A 76 25.17 2.57 4.79
CA ASP A 76 25.61 2.18 3.46
C ASP A 76 27.01 1.54 3.54
N PRO A 77 27.21 0.33 2.98
CA PRO A 77 28.49 -0.37 3.09
C PRO A 77 29.70 0.37 2.53
N ASN A 78 29.51 1.30 1.59
CA ASN A 78 30.61 1.99 0.91
C ASN A 78 30.89 3.37 1.51
N THR A 79 29.85 4.07 1.94
CA THR A 79 29.94 5.46 2.39
C THR A 79 29.81 5.60 3.91
N GLU A 80 29.52 4.51 4.62
CA GLU A 80 29.21 4.44 6.06
C GLU A 80 28.05 5.36 6.49
N ARG A 81 27.40 6.00 5.53
CA ARG A 81 26.32 6.94 5.77
C ARG A 81 25.04 6.19 6.03
N GLU A 82 24.32 6.62 7.05
CA GLU A 82 22.98 6.15 7.31
C GLU A 82 22.02 6.49 6.15
N LEU A 83 21.47 5.45 5.52
CA LEU A 83 20.43 5.57 4.52
C LEU A 83 19.11 5.13 5.13
N THR A 84 18.17 6.07 5.17
CA THR A 84 16.83 5.78 5.67
C THR A 84 15.91 5.31 4.55
N SER A 85 15.07 4.35 4.87
CA SER A 85 13.91 3.97 4.05
C SER A 85 12.63 4.05 4.88
N ALA A 86 11.55 4.47 4.26
CA ALA A 86 10.21 4.55 4.85
C ALA A 86 9.28 3.62 4.10
N ASN A 87 8.68 2.66 4.79
CA ASN A 87 7.80 1.65 4.21
C ASN A 87 6.39 1.79 4.75
N LEU A 88 5.43 2.13 3.89
CA LEU A 88 4.01 2.16 4.22
C LEU A 88 3.35 0.86 3.78
N ILE A 89 2.88 0.11 4.77
CA ILE A 89 2.26 -1.20 4.61
C ILE A 89 0.75 -1.06 4.91
N PRO A 90 -0.13 -1.16 3.90
CA PRO A 90 -1.57 -1.15 4.14
C PRO A 90 -2.07 -2.49 4.70
N TYR A 91 -3.29 -2.52 5.23
CA TYR A 91 -4.00 -3.77 5.52
C TYR A 91 -4.33 -4.50 4.21
N ARG A 92 -4.72 -3.74 3.18
CA ARG A 92 -5.00 -4.22 1.82
C ARG A 92 -4.73 -3.09 0.83
N GLY A 93 -3.99 -3.37 -0.24
CA GLY A 93 -3.66 -2.39 -1.27
C GLY A 93 -2.16 -2.33 -1.57
N ALA A 94 -1.75 -1.34 -2.37
CA ALA A 94 -0.38 -1.18 -2.82
C ALA A 94 0.54 -0.62 -1.72
N TRP A 95 1.79 -1.10 -1.68
CA TRP A 95 2.80 -0.53 -0.78
C TRP A 95 3.36 0.75 -1.37
N ILE A 96 3.73 1.70 -0.51
CA ILE A 96 4.54 2.87 -0.88
C ILE A 96 5.83 2.79 -0.07
N GLU A 97 6.96 2.81 -0.77
CA GLU A 97 8.28 2.71 -0.17
C GLU A 97 9.10 3.90 -0.63
N PHE A 98 9.63 4.68 0.30
CA PHE A 98 10.64 5.71 0.02
C PHE A 98 11.99 5.25 0.51
N GLU A 99 13.05 5.65 -0.18
CA GLU A 99 14.42 5.33 0.17
C GLU A 99 15.34 6.49 -0.21
N THR A 100 16.31 6.78 0.64
CA THR A 100 17.38 7.72 0.32
C THR A 100 18.59 6.99 -0.23
N SER A 101 19.30 7.66 -1.13
CA SER A 101 20.56 7.19 -1.70
C SER A 101 21.75 7.98 -1.15
N PRO A 102 22.99 7.47 -1.30
CA PRO A 102 24.19 8.21 -0.88
C PRO A 102 24.34 9.58 -1.55
N LYS A 103 23.71 9.78 -2.72
CA LYS A 103 23.69 11.03 -3.49
C LYS A 103 22.57 12.00 -3.07
N ASN A 104 21.96 11.80 -1.90
CA ASN A 104 20.81 12.58 -1.41
C ASN A 104 19.55 12.51 -2.28
N ILE A 105 19.45 11.57 -3.21
CA ILE A 105 18.23 11.42 -4.02
C ILE A 105 17.23 10.58 -3.25
N ILE A 106 16.00 11.06 -3.13
CA ILE A 106 14.86 10.31 -2.58
C ILE A 106 14.14 9.61 -3.73
N SER A 107 14.07 8.28 -3.65
CA SER A 107 13.32 7.47 -4.61
C SER A 107 12.06 6.91 -3.97
N VAL A 108 11.03 6.71 -4.79
CA VAL A 108 9.79 6.02 -4.46
C VAL A 108 9.67 4.72 -5.25
N LYS A 109 9.16 3.66 -4.60
CA LYS A 109 8.67 2.44 -5.23
C LYS A 109 7.22 2.24 -4.81
N ILE A 110 6.40 1.86 -5.77
CA ILE A 110 5.00 1.51 -5.54
C ILE A 110 4.84 0.04 -5.86
N ASP A 111 4.27 -0.73 -4.94
CA ASP A 111 4.04 -2.17 -5.08
C ASP A 111 5.28 -2.95 -5.54
N ARG A 112 6.45 -2.61 -4.95
CA ARG A 112 7.76 -3.21 -5.26
C ARG A 112 8.20 -3.10 -6.74
N LYS A 113 7.62 -2.16 -7.48
CA LYS A 113 8.01 -1.85 -8.87
C LYS A 113 9.30 -1.01 -8.91
N ARG A 114 9.69 -0.60 -10.11
CA ARG A 114 10.94 0.15 -10.38
C ARG A 114 10.98 1.47 -9.60
N LYS A 115 12.18 1.82 -9.15
CA LYS A 115 12.49 3.10 -8.45
C LYS A 115 12.18 4.28 -9.36
N SER A 116 11.53 5.30 -8.79
CA SER A 116 11.23 6.58 -9.44
C SER A 116 11.62 7.73 -8.52
N PRO A 117 11.93 8.94 -9.03
CA PRO A 117 12.11 10.09 -8.15
C PRO A 117 10.88 10.31 -7.29
N ALA A 118 11.06 10.60 -5.99
CA ALA A 118 9.93 10.82 -5.09
C ALA A 118 9.11 12.07 -5.46
N THR A 119 9.69 13.02 -6.19
CA THR A 119 8.99 14.19 -6.73
C THR A 119 7.92 13.83 -7.76
N LEU A 120 8.03 12.66 -8.40
CA LEU A 120 7.04 12.17 -9.37
C LEU A 120 5.68 11.97 -8.69
N ILE A 121 5.64 11.33 -7.51
CA ILE A 121 4.37 11.11 -6.81
C ILE A 121 3.79 12.43 -6.30
N LEU A 122 4.62 13.36 -5.83
CA LEU A 122 4.16 14.68 -5.40
C LEU A 122 3.55 15.46 -6.58
N SER A 123 4.17 15.41 -7.75
CA SER A 123 3.61 16.04 -8.96
C SER A 123 2.30 15.37 -9.39
N CYS A 124 2.20 14.03 -9.31
CA CYS A 124 0.94 13.29 -9.54
C CYS A 124 -0.17 13.67 -8.55
N LEU A 125 0.17 14.13 -7.35
CA LEU A 125 -0.78 14.62 -6.35
C LEU A 125 -1.18 16.09 -6.58
N GLY A 126 -0.64 16.74 -7.60
CA GLY A 126 -0.96 18.12 -8.00
C GLY A 126 -0.10 19.19 -7.33
N TYR A 127 1.06 18.83 -6.76
CA TYR A 127 1.99 19.82 -6.21
C TYR A 127 2.92 20.37 -7.30
N SER A 128 3.00 21.70 -7.41
CA SER A 128 3.97 22.35 -8.31
C SER A 128 5.38 22.30 -7.71
N GLN A 129 6.40 22.48 -8.55
CA GLN A 129 7.80 22.51 -8.09
C GLN A 129 8.03 23.54 -6.97
N ALA A 130 7.48 24.75 -7.12
CA ALA A 130 7.59 25.80 -6.11
C ALA A 130 6.89 25.41 -4.79
N GLN A 131 5.76 24.71 -4.86
CA GLN A 131 5.06 24.20 -3.67
C GLN A 131 5.87 23.10 -2.99
N ILE A 132 6.44 22.16 -3.75
CA ILE A 132 7.29 21.09 -3.21
C ILE A 132 8.44 21.71 -2.41
N ILE A 133 9.19 22.65 -3.00
CA ILE A 133 10.32 23.32 -2.32
C ILE A 133 9.84 24.02 -1.04
N LYS A 134 8.70 24.72 -1.10
CA LYS A 134 8.14 25.41 0.06
C LYS A 134 7.74 24.45 1.18
N ILE A 135 7.15 23.30 0.84
CA ILE A 135 6.67 22.30 1.79
C ILE A 135 7.81 21.70 2.60
N PHE A 136 8.97 21.43 1.97
CA PHE A 136 10.09 20.74 2.60
C PHE A 136 11.21 21.67 3.11
N LYS A 137 11.07 22.99 2.92
CA LYS A 137 12.08 23.99 3.34
C LYS A 137 12.45 23.93 4.83
N ASP A 138 11.52 23.48 5.66
CA ASP A 138 11.70 23.33 7.10
C ASP A 138 12.63 22.18 7.49
N VAL A 139 12.57 21.07 6.75
CA VAL A 139 13.33 19.84 7.01
C VAL A 139 14.58 19.69 6.15
N ASP A 140 14.60 20.27 4.94
CA ASP A 140 15.68 20.17 3.96
C ASP A 140 16.74 21.28 4.12
N LYS A 141 17.34 21.40 5.32
CA LYS A 141 18.28 22.47 5.67
C LYS A 141 19.75 22.10 5.46
N ASP A 142 20.25 21.17 6.26
CA ASP A 142 21.69 20.86 6.33
C ASP A 142 22.14 20.01 5.14
N ASN A 143 21.36 18.99 4.81
CA ASN A 143 21.52 18.17 3.62
C ASN A 143 20.36 18.45 2.67
N SER A 144 20.64 18.86 1.43
CA SER A 144 19.60 19.00 0.42
C SER A 144 19.29 17.66 -0.24
N TYR A 145 18.06 17.19 -0.05
CA TYR A 145 17.50 15.99 -0.67
C TYR A 145 16.50 16.31 -1.77
N ILE A 146 15.75 17.41 -1.63
CA ILE A 146 14.70 17.76 -2.59
C ILE A 146 15.33 18.26 -3.89
N GLN A 147 16.33 19.14 -3.82
CA GLN A 147 16.97 19.70 -5.02
C GLN A 147 17.60 18.61 -5.92
N PRO A 148 18.43 17.67 -5.41
CA PRO A 148 18.97 16.59 -6.24
C PRO A 148 17.90 15.64 -6.79
N THR A 149 16.78 15.51 -6.08
CA THR A 149 15.65 14.69 -6.54
C THR A 149 14.89 15.38 -7.69
N LEU A 150 14.70 16.71 -7.61
CA LEU A 150 14.10 17.51 -8.68
C LEU A 150 14.93 17.44 -9.97
N GLU A 151 16.26 17.52 -9.87
CA GLU A 151 17.16 17.40 -11.04
C GLU A 151 17.07 16.04 -11.75
N ARG A 152 16.62 15.01 -11.03
CA ARG A 152 16.42 13.65 -11.58
C ARG A 152 15.02 13.42 -12.13
N ASP A 153 14.12 14.39 -11.99
CA ASP A 153 12.73 14.30 -12.41
C ASP A 153 12.42 15.30 -13.53
N PRO A 154 12.44 14.85 -14.80
CA PRO A 154 12.23 15.74 -15.94
C PRO A 154 10.79 16.27 -16.07
N ASN A 155 9.83 15.66 -15.38
CA ASN A 155 8.40 16.00 -15.51
C ASN A 155 7.88 16.76 -14.28
N VAL A 156 8.76 17.21 -13.39
CA VAL A 156 8.33 17.81 -12.13
C VAL A 156 7.48 19.06 -12.32
N GLY A 157 6.38 19.14 -11.58
CA GLY A 157 5.44 20.26 -11.63
C GLY A 157 4.39 20.18 -12.74
N ASP A 158 4.47 19.21 -13.65
CA ASP A 158 3.43 18.91 -14.64
C ASP A 158 2.67 17.64 -14.20
N GLU A 159 1.45 17.82 -13.69
CA GLU A 159 0.61 16.72 -13.17
C GLU A 159 0.31 15.68 -14.26
N GLU A 160 -0.04 16.11 -15.47
CA GLU A 160 -0.47 15.21 -16.54
C GLU A 160 0.69 14.36 -17.06
N LYS A 161 1.85 14.98 -17.30
CA LYS A 161 3.06 14.24 -17.70
C LYS A 161 3.54 13.30 -16.62
N SER A 162 3.47 13.73 -15.36
CA SER A 162 3.83 12.90 -14.20
C SER A 162 2.92 11.68 -14.08
N LEU A 163 1.61 11.86 -14.26
CA LEU A 163 0.63 10.77 -14.27
C LEU A 163 0.93 9.74 -15.38
N ILE A 164 1.23 10.22 -16.60
CA ILE A 164 1.59 9.36 -17.72
C ILE A 164 2.88 8.57 -17.42
N GLU A 165 3.90 9.22 -16.88
CA GLU A 165 5.17 8.58 -16.52
C GLU A 165 4.97 7.53 -15.42
N LEU A 166 4.18 7.84 -14.39
CA LEU A 166 3.80 6.88 -13.36
C LEU A 166 3.07 5.66 -13.96
N TYR A 167 2.13 5.89 -14.87
CA TYR A 167 1.38 4.81 -15.54
C TYR A 167 2.30 3.86 -16.31
N LYS A 168 3.20 4.41 -17.15
CA LYS A 168 4.17 3.63 -17.94
C LYS A 168 5.03 2.72 -17.07
N ARG A 169 5.42 3.19 -15.87
CA ARG A 169 6.25 2.43 -14.94
C ARG A 169 5.50 1.30 -14.25
N LEU A 170 4.23 1.51 -13.94
CA LEU A 170 3.38 0.51 -13.28
C LEU A 170 2.88 -0.55 -14.26
N ARG A 171 2.57 -0.15 -15.50
CA ARG A 171 2.03 -1.00 -16.57
C ARG A 171 2.83 -0.84 -17.86
N PRO A 172 4.02 -1.45 -17.96
CA PRO A 172 4.80 -1.39 -19.19
C PRO A 172 4.06 -2.14 -20.31
N GLY A 173 3.76 -1.44 -21.41
CA GLY A 173 3.14 -2.02 -22.61
C GLY A 173 1.68 -1.61 -22.86
N GLU A 174 1.00 -0.98 -21.90
CA GLU A 174 -0.32 -0.40 -22.14
C GLU A 174 -0.20 1.07 -22.61
N PRO A 175 -0.98 1.51 -23.62
CA PRO A 175 -0.96 2.89 -24.07
C PRO A 175 -1.44 3.82 -22.95
N PRO A 176 -0.63 4.80 -22.53
CA PRO A 176 -0.99 5.68 -21.43
C PRO A 176 -1.96 6.77 -21.89
N SER A 177 -3.00 7.02 -21.10
CA SER A 177 -3.83 8.22 -21.19
C SER A 177 -3.90 8.90 -19.82
N VAL A 178 -4.12 10.21 -19.79
CA VAL A 178 -4.20 10.99 -18.54
C VAL A 178 -5.35 10.48 -17.65
N GLU A 179 -6.49 10.17 -18.26
CA GLU A 179 -7.67 9.65 -17.54
C GLU A 179 -7.42 8.27 -16.94
N SER A 180 -6.82 7.35 -17.69
CA SER A 180 -6.46 6.02 -17.20
C SER A 180 -5.40 6.11 -16.10
N ALA A 181 -4.43 7.00 -16.24
CA ALA A 181 -3.39 7.23 -15.24
C ALA A 181 -3.95 7.81 -13.92
N ARG A 182 -4.84 8.80 -14.02
CA ARG A 182 -5.55 9.38 -12.88
C ARG A 182 -6.42 8.33 -12.17
N THR A 183 -7.13 7.52 -12.94
CA THR A 183 -7.95 6.41 -12.43
C THR A 183 -7.10 5.36 -11.73
N LEU A 184 -5.94 5.02 -12.30
CA LEU A 184 -4.97 4.10 -11.68
C LEU A 184 -4.48 4.64 -10.34
N LEU A 185 -4.03 5.90 -10.28
CA LEU A 185 -3.57 6.53 -9.04
C LEU A 185 -4.67 6.54 -7.97
N ASN A 186 -5.91 6.90 -8.36
CA ASN A 186 -7.05 6.87 -7.45
C ASN A 186 -7.30 5.46 -6.90
N ASN A 187 -7.29 4.45 -7.76
CA ASN A 187 -7.46 3.05 -7.39
C ASN A 187 -6.33 2.51 -6.51
N LEU A 188 -5.12 3.07 -6.60
CA LEU A 188 -3.97 2.62 -5.83
C LEU A 188 -4.02 3.06 -4.37
N PHE A 189 -4.49 4.28 -4.07
CA PHE A 189 -4.35 4.86 -2.72
C PHE A 189 -5.62 5.48 -2.13
N PHE A 190 -6.55 5.91 -2.97
CA PHE A 190 -7.68 6.76 -2.57
C PHE A 190 -9.04 6.06 -2.66
N ASP A 191 -9.12 4.94 -3.38
CA ASP A 191 -10.33 4.14 -3.49
C ASP A 191 -10.51 3.20 -2.27
N LYS A 192 -11.59 3.39 -1.51
CA LYS A 192 -11.91 2.59 -0.30
C LYS A 192 -12.16 1.11 -0.59
N ARG A 193 -12.56 0.76 -1.81
CA ARG A 193 -12.80 -0.63 -2.22
C ARG A 193 -11.50 -1.33 -2.56
N ARG A 194 -10.43 -0.62 -2.96
CA ARG A 194 -9.13 -1.21 -3.33
C ARG A 194 -8.04 -1.00 -2.29
N TYR A 195 -8.14 0.04 -1.47
CA TYR A 195 -7.16 0.41 -0.46
C TYR A 195 -7.76 0.53 0.93
N ASP A 196 -7.11 -0.08 1.93
CA ASP A 196 -7.50 -0.03 3.33
C ASP A 196 -6.25 -0.12 4.22
N LEU A 197 -6.04 0.88 5.07
CA LEU A 197 -5.02 0.90 6.13
C LEU A 197 -5.44 0.06 7.35
N GLY A 198 -6.73 -0.21 7.50
CA GLY A 198 -7.34 -0.77 8.70
C GLY A 198 -7.34 0.23 9.86
N LYS A 199 -8.08 -0.11 10.92
CA LYS A 199 -8.13 0.72 12.15
C LYS A 199 -6.75 0.88 12.79
N VAL A 200 -6.02 -0.25 12.92
CA VAL A 200 -4.68 -0.28 13.52
C VAL A 200 -3.67 0.46 12.66
N GLY A 201 -3.69 0.27 11.34
CA GLY A 201 -2.74 0.96 10.46
C GLY A 201 -2.96 2.46 10.45
N ARG A 202 -4.21 2.92 10.41
CA ARG A 202 -4.46 4.37 10.49
C ARG A 202 -4.02 4.95 11.82
N TYR A 203 -4.31 4.27 12.94
CA TYR A 203 -3.84 4.68 14.25
C TYR A 203 -2.31 4.79 14.32
N LYS A 204 -1.59 3.78 13.80
CA LYS A 204 -0.12 3.77 13.76
C LYS A 204 0.46 4.89 12.90
N ILE A 205 -0.13 5.14 11.73
CA ILE A 205 0.30 6.23 10.83
C ILE A 205 0.09 7.59 11.50
N ASN A 206 -1.10 7.86 12.04
CA ASN A 206 -1.36 9.12 12.74
C ASN A 206 -0.38 9.35 13.89
N ARG A 207 -0.09 8.30 14.67
CA ARG A 207 0.83 8.38 15.80
C ARG A 207 2.29 8.53 15.39
N ARG A 208 2.75 7.88 14.31
CA ARG A 208 4.16 7.95 13.88
C ARG A 208 4.48 9.22 13.09
N LEU A 209 3.49 9.76 12.37
CA LEU A 209 3.62 10.98 11.55
C LEU A 209 3.10 12.24 12.23
N ASP A 210 2.60 12.15 13.47
CA ASP A 210 2.00 13.27 14.22
C ASP A 210 0.83 13.96 13.48
N ILE A 211 0.03 13.18 12.73
CA ILE A 211 -1.10 13.69 11.93
C ILE A 211 -2.39 13.62 12.76
N ASN A 212 -2.91 14.78 13.12
CA ASN A 212 -4.19 14.93 13.84
C ASN A 212 -5.39 15.23 12.93
N SER A 213 -5.15 15.66 11.69
CA SER A 213 -6.19 16.09 10.73
C SER A 213 -7.08 14.95 10.24
N SER A 214 -6.50 13.75 10.11
CA SER A 214 -7.18 12.59 9.54
C SER A 214 -7.81 11.74 10.64
N GLY A 215 -9.14 11.75 10.70
CA GLY A 215 -9.89 11.00 11.69
C GLY A 215 -9.68 9.47 11.59
N PRO A 216 -10.01 8.71 12.65
CA PRO A 216 -9.79 7.26 12.72
C PRO A 216 -10.60 6.46 11.67
N ASN A 217 -11.59 7.09 11.04
CA ASN A 217 -12.45 6.50 10.03
C ASN A 217 -11.91 6.65 8.60
N GLN A 218 -10.93 7.53 8.36
CA GLN A 218 -10.29 7.67 7.06
C GLN A 218 -9.26 6.54 6.89
N ARG A 219 -9.67 5.45 6.24
CA ARG A 219 -8.82 4.27 6.04
C ARG A 219 -8.06 4.26 4.71
N THR A 220 -8.26 5.24 3.86
CA THR A 220 -7.46 5.47 2.66
C THR A 220 -6.30 6.39 2.97
N LEU A 221 -5.30 6.41 2.09
CA LEU A 221 -4.20 7.34 2.22
C LEU A 221 -4.68 8.78 1.93
N SER A 222 -4.04 9.76 2.55
CA SER A 222 -4.23 11.18 2.26
C SER A 222 -2.98 11.75 1.57
N LYS A 223 -3.12 12.91 0.90
CA LYS A 223 -1.96 13.62 0.34
C LYS A 223 -0.98 14.05 1.46
N GLU A 224 -1.54 14.45 2.60
CA GLU A 224 -0.77 14.85 3.79
C GLU A 224 0.06 13.67 4.33
N ASP A 225 -0.49 12.45 4.36
CA ASP A 225 0.26 11.27 4.81
C ASP A 225 1.53 11.05 3.99
N VAL A 226 1.45 11.20 2.66
CA VAL A 226 2.60 11.04 1.75
C VAL A 226 3.66 12.12 2.01
N VAL A 227 3.22 13.38 2.13
CA VAL A 227 4.11 14.51 2.38
C VAL A 227 4.81 14.36 3.74
N THR A 228 4.05 14.08 4.80
CA THR A 228 4.60 13.97 6.16
C THR A 228 5.49 12.74 6.31
N MET A 229 5.18 11.64 5.61
CA MET A 229 6.09 10.48 5.52
C MET A 229 7.43 10.86 4.90
N MET A 230 7.43 11.65 3.81
CA MET A 230 8.67 12.15 3.21
C MET A 230 9.40 13.14 4.12
N LYS A 231 8.68 14.01 4.86
CA LYS A 231 9.30 14.91 5.84
C LYS A 231 10.03 14.15 6.94
N LYS A 232 9.36 13.17 7.55
CA LYS A 232 9.96 12.32 8.60
C LYS A 232 11.16 11.53 8.08
N LEU A 233 11.11 11.07 6.83
CA LEU A 233 12.27 10.44 6.19
C LEU A 233 13.49 11.38 6.15
N ILE A 234 13.30 12.64 5.79
CA ILE A 234 14.38 13.65 5.75
C ILE A 234 14.88 13.96 7.16
N GLU A 235 13.98 14.13 8.12
CA GLU A 235 14.33 14.39 9.53
C GLU A 235 15.18 13.27 10.15
N ILE A 236 14.84 12.01 9.89
CA ILE A 236 15.62 10.86 10.38
C ILE A 236 17.01 10.85 9.75
N ASN A 237 17.13 11.10 8.44
CA ASN A 237 18.44 11.19 7.79
C ASN A 237 19.28 12.38 8.30
N ASN A 238 18.65 13.44 8.79
CA ASN A 238 19.31 14.57 9.43
C ASN A 238 19.58 14.34 10.93
N GLY A 239 19.25 13.17 11.47
CA GLY A 239 19.44 12.83 12.88
C GLY A 239 18.48 13.53 13.85
N LEU A 240 17.41 14.14 13.35
CA LEU A 240 16.41 14.86 14.15
C LEU A 240 15.31 13.93 14.71
N ASP A 241 15.16 12.74 14.14
CA ASP A 241 14.22 11.71 14.59
C ASP A 241 14.87 10.31 14.49
N LYS A 242 14.27 9.31 15.14
CA LYS A 242 14.81 7.95 15.24
C LYS A 242 14.16 6.99 14.25
N SER A 243 14.93 6.00 13.78
CA SER A 243 14.41 4.85 13.05
C SER A 243 13.58 3.94 13.97
N ASP A 244 12.68 3.17 13.36
CA ASP A 244 11.84 2.19 14.04
C ASP A 244 12.52 0.82 14.09
N ASP A 245 12.33 0.11 15.21
CA ASP A 245 12.65 -1.31 15.30
C ASP A 245 11.51 -2.14 14.68
N ILE A 246 11.76 -2.66 13.48
CA ILE A 246 10.80 -3.47 12.72
C ILE A 246 10.58 -4.87 13.30
N ASP A 247 11.48 -5.34 14.17
CA ASP A 247 11.42 -6.66 14.79
C ASP A 247 10.75 -6.63 16.16
N HIS A 248 10.55 -5.44 16.73
CA HIS A 248 9.72 -5.25 17.91
C HIS A 248 8.33 -5.87 17.74
N LEU A 249 7.90 -6.71 18.69
CA LEU A 249 6.65 -7.46 18.59
C LEU A 249 5.41 -6.56 18.44
N GLY A 250 5.44 -5.35 19.00
CA GLY A 250 4.38 -4.34 18.80
C GLY A 250 4.19 -3.92 17.34
N ASN A 251 5.18 -4.14 16.47
CA ASN A 251 5.14 -3.90 15.02
C ASN A 251 4.75 -5.13 14.21
N ARG A 252 4.54 -6.25 14.88
CA ARG A 252 4.11 -7.52 14.30
C ARG A 252 2.66 -7.82 14.69
N ARG A 253 1.97 -8.60 13.86
CA ARG A 253 0.64 -9.15 14.13
C ARG A 253 0.61 -10.62 13.79
N VAL A 254 -0.15 -11.38 14.55
CA VAL A 254 -0.41 -12.79 14.25
C VAL A 254 -1.51 -12.86 13.19
N ARG A 255 -1.26 -13.61 12.12
CA ARG A 255 -2.25 -13.97 11.11
C ARG A 255 -2.59 -15.45 11.30
N SER A 256 -3.80 -15.70 11.78
CA SER A 256 -4.41 -17.02 11.87
C SER A 256 -4.94 -17.49 10.51
N VAL A 257 -5.49 -18.71 10.49
CA VAL A 257 -6.14 -19.30 9.30
C VAL A 257 -7.41 -18.55 8.87
N GLY A 258 -8.10 -17.90 9.81
CA GLY A 258 -9.25 -17.02 9.58
C GLY A 258 -8.90 -15.54 9.67
#